data_AF-X0KSW7-F1
#
_entry.id   AF-X0KSW7-F1
#
_cell.length_a   1.000
_cell.length_b   1.000
_cell.length_c   1.000
_cell.angle_alpha   90.00
_cell.angle_beta   90.00
_cell.angle_gamma   90.00
#
_symmetry.space_group_name_H-M   'P 1'
#
loop_
_entity.id
_entity.type
_entity.pdbx_description
1 polymer ?
#
loop_
_entity_poly.entity_id
_entity_poly.type
_entity_poly.pdbx_seq_one_letter_code
_entity_poly.pdbx_strand_id
1 'polypeptide(L)'
;MKFTLPTAAFAISLLGAADAARIETYVTTGPQIIPYYTSAYFGDDGKQYSLGGFRDGCRKTNYDWIKEICIDDGKLRAHIVYSGGTKKCFRRTKDSSKTCGGSEGCWQGVCQRCWTYVYTEAKCTW
;
A
#
# COMPACT_ATOMS: atom_id res chain seq x y z
N MET A 1 15.97 -3.13 59.59
CA MET A 1 16.60 -2.95 58.26
C MET A 1 15.62 -2.18 57.39
N LYS A 2 16.03 -1.02 56.86
CA LYS A 2 15.19 -0.16 56.01
C LYS A 2 15.16 -0.73 54.60
N PHE A 3 13.98 -1.09 54.10
CA PHE A 3 13.77 -1.43 52.69
C PHE A 3 13.55 -0.14 51.91
N THR A 4 14.54 0.23 51.09
CA THR A 4 14.39 1.24 50.04
C THR A 4 13.85 0.56 48.80
N LEU A 5 12.63 0.91 48.39
CA LEU A 5 12.04 0.51 47.11
C LEU A 5 12.49 1.52 46.03
N PRO A 6 13.08 1.09 44.90
CA PRO A 6 13.33 1.97 43.78
C PRO A 6 12.02 2.23 43.02
N THR A 7 11.72 3.51 42.83
CA THR A 7 10.64 4.02 41.99
C THR A 7 10.94 3.69 40.52
N ALA A 8 10.41 2.58 40.01
CA ALA A 8 10.41 2.31 38.58
C ALA A 8 9.20 3.01 37.95
N ALA A 9 9.42 4.21 37.43
CA ALA A 9 8.48 4.87 36.54
C ALA A 9 8.41 4.08 35.22
N PHE A 10 7.39 3.24 35.07
CA PHE A 10 7.06 2.62 33.79
C PHE A 10 6.16 3.59 33.01
N ALA A 11 6.80 4.55 32.36
CA ALA A 11 6.12 5.53 31.52
C ALA A 11 6.09 5.04 30.07
N ILE A 12 4.86 5.01 29.53
CA ILE A 12 4.49 5.04 28.11
C ILE A 12 4.68 3.74 27.33
N SER A 13 3.66 2.87 27.43
CA SER A 13 3.28 1.98 26.33
C SER A 13 1.92 2.43 25.78
N LEU A 14 1.91 3.60 25.14
CA LEU A 14 0.79 4.11 24.34
C LEU A 14 1.31 4.49 22.95
N LEU A 15 1.84 3.50 22.24
CA LEU A 15 1.93 3.56 20.79
C LEU A 15 1.13 2.38 20.29
N GLY A 16 -0.13 2.65 19.94
CA GLY A 16 -0.90 1.71 19.12
C GLY A 16 -0.03 1.32 17.94
N ALA A 17 -0.03 0.04 17.58
CA ALA A 17 0.67 -0.44 16.41
C ALA A 17 0.19 0.37 15.19
N ALA A 18 0.96 1.38 14.80
CA ALA A 18 0.75 2.04 13.52
C ALA A 18 1.01 0.96 12.47
N ASP A 19 0.01 0.66 11.66
CA ASP A 19 0.17 -0.22 10.52
C ASP A 19 1.36 0.28 9.70
N ALA A 20 2.34 -0.59 9.44
CA ALA A 20 3.51 -0.20 8.65
C ALA A 20 3.09 0.32 7.27
N ALA A 21 3.76 1.35 6.79
CA ALA A 21 3.47 1.93 5.49
C ALA A 21 3.42 0.88 4.38
N ARG A 22 2.42 0.99 3.51
CA ARG A 22 2.21 0.06 2.39
C ARG A 22 1.53 0.74 1.21
N ILE A 23 1.70 0.18 0.04
CA ILE A 23 0.95 0.54 -1.16
C ILE A 23 0.04 -0.62 -1.51
N GLU A 24 -1.23 -0.35 -1.78
CA GLU A 24 -2.15 -1.34 -2.31
C GLU A 24 -2.60 -0.93 -3.71
N THR A 25 -2.54 -1.88 -4.65
CA THR A 25 -3.10 -1.72 -5.99
C THR A 25 -4.26 -2.68 -6.16
N TYR A 26 -5.39 -2.14 -6.57
CA TYR A 26 -6.62 -2.87 -6.85
C TYR A 26 -6.84 -2.91 -8.35
N VAL A 27 -7.14 -4.10 -8.87
CA VAL A 27 -7.35 -4.31 -10.30
C VAL A 27 -8.62 -5.08 -10.53
N THR A 28 -9.52 -4.55 -11.34
CA THR A 28 -10.69 -5.29 -11.81
C THR A 28 -10.44 -5.75 -13.24
N THR A 29 -10.50 -7.05 -13.47
CA THR A 29 -10.34 -7.69 -14.79
C THR A 29 -11.52 -8.61 -15.05
N GLY A 30 -11.94 -8.79 -16.29
CA GLY A 30 -12.99 -9.74 -16.60
C GLY A 30 -13.57 -9.51 -17.99
N PRO A 31 -14.58 -10.31 -18.35
CA PRO A 31 -15.26 -10.11 -19.62
C PRO A 31 -15.98 -8.76 -19.64
N GLN A 32 -16.03 -8.17 -20.83
CA GLN A 32 -16.73 -6.90 -21.13
C GLN A 32 -16.20 -5.65 -20.41
N ILE A 33 -15.08 -5.73 -19.69
CA ILE A 33 -14.46 -4.55 -19.07
C ILE A 33 -13.04 -4.32 -19.57
N ILE A 34 -12.72 -3.07 -19.82
CA ILE A 34 -11.33 -2.62 -19.88
C ILE A 34 -10.78 -2.70 -18.45
N PRO A 35 -9.63 -3.35 -18.20
CA PRO A 35 -9.08 -3.45 -16.87
C PRO A 35 -9.02 -2.09 -16.16
N TYR A 36 -9.60 -2.02 -14.97
CA TYR A 36 -9.61 -0.82 -14.16
C TYR A 36 -8.61 -0.97 -13.03
N TYR A 37 -7.86 0.09 -12.77
CA TYR A 37 -6.79 0.13 -11.77
C TYR A 37 -7.05 1.28 -10.82
N THR A 38 -6.76 1.05 -9.55
CA THR A 38 -6.60 2.13 -8.57
C THR A 38 -5.52 1.74 -7.57
N SER A 39 -4.73 2.70 -7.14
CA SER A 39 -3.67 2.50 -6.16
C SER A 39 -3.84 3.46 -4.99
N ALA A 40 -3.49 3.01 -3.79
CA ALA A 40 -3.52 3.79 -2.57
C ALA A 40 -2.22 3.59 -1.78
N TYR A 41 -1.73 4.66 -1.15
CA TYR A 41 -0.67 4.61 -0.16
C TYR A 41 -1.29 4.71 1.24
N PHE A 42 -0.93 3.78 2.11
CA PHE A 42 -1.24 3.81 3.52
C PHE A 42 0.03 4.26 4.25
N GLY A 43 -0.03 5.45 4.85
CA GLY A 43 1.11 6.07 5.52
C GLY A 43 1.35 5.52 6.92
N ASP A 44 2.56 5.78 7.45
CA ASP A 44 2.89 5.48 8.85
C ASP A 44 2.03 6.27 9.85
N ASP A 45 1.33 7.31 9.37
CA ASP A 45 0.34 8.06 10.14
C ASP A 45 -1.05 7.38 10.18
N GLY A 46 -1.17 6.18 9.60
CA GLY A 46 -2.40 5.41 9.52
C GLY A 46 -3.41 5.94 8.51
N LYS A 47 -3.09 6.98 7.72
CA LYS A 47 -4.00 7.54 6.72
C LYS A 47 -3.85 6.87 5.38
N GLN A 48 -4.95 6.85 4.64
CA GLN A 48 -4.99 6.40 3.25
C GLN A 48 -4.94 7.60 2.31
N TYR A 49 -4.05 7.52 1.33
CA TYR A 49 -3.83 8.51 0.30
C TYR A 49 -4.10 7.88 -1.06
N SER A 50 -5.09 8.41 -1.78
CA SER A 50 -5.39 7.94 -3.13
C SER A 50 -4.28 8.34 -4.09
N LEU A 51 -3.77 7.37 -4.84
CA LEU A 51 -2.77 7.59 -5.88
C LEU A 51 -3.39 7.53 -7.29
N GLY A 52 -4.71 7.33 -7.37
CA GLY A 52 -5.47 7.28 -8.62
C GLY A 52 -5.22 6.02 -9.44
N GLY A 53 -5.68 6.07 -10.70
CA GLY A 53 -5.62 4.93 -11.61
C GLY A 53 -4.27 4.76 -12.29
N PHE A 54 -3.34 4.11 -11.60
CA PHE A 54 -2.11 3.61 -12.20
C PHE A 54 -1.62 2.33 -11.52
N ARG A 55 -0.98 1.47 -12.31
CA ARG A 55 -0.42 0.18 -11.87
C ARG A 55 1.08 0.07 -12.15
N ASP A 56 1.63 0.92 -13.01
CA ASP A 56 3.02 0.87 -13.42
C ASP A 56 3.53 2.26 -13.84
N GLY A 57 4.84 2.45 -13.72
CA GLY A 57 5.53 3.70 -14.00
C GLY A 57 5.58 4.67 -12.80
N CYS A 58 6.16 5.84 -13.07
CA CYS A 58 6.34 6.92 -12.10
C CYS A 58 5.33 8.05 -12.33
N ARG A 59 4.79 8.61 -11.24
CA ARG A 59 3.87 9.75 -11.29
C ARG A 59 4.15 10.73 -10.17
N LYS A 60 3.99 12.01 -10.49
CA LYS A 60 3.86 13.07 -9.48
C LYS A 60 2.52 12.92 -8.78
N THR A 61 2.47 13.38 -7.54
CA THR A 61 1.22 13.41 -6.76
C THR A 61 0.78 14.84 -6.53
N ASN A 62 -0.47 15.02 -6.10
CA ASN A 62 -0.98 16.30 -5.64
C ASN A 62 -0.67 16.56 -4.15
N TYR A 63 0.06 15.65 -3.50
CA TYR A 63 0.48 15.80 -2.11
C TYR A 63 1.80 16.56 -2.07
N ASP A 64 1.83 17.67 -1.34
CA ASP A 64 3.01 18.54 -1.18
C ASP A 64 4.21 17.83 -0.52
N TRP A 65 3.97 16.80 0.29
CA TRP A 65 5.00 15.99 0.93
C TRP A 65 5.49 14.78 0.08
N ILE A 66 4.81 14.43 -1.02
CA ILE A 66 5.26 13.39 -1.97
C ILE A 66 5.62 14.03 -3.31
N LYS A 67 6.92 14.00 -3.63
CA LYS A 67 7.42 14.43 -4.93
C LYS A 67 7.00 13.47 -6.04
N GLU A 68 7.17 12.18 -5.81
CA GLU A 68 6.96 11.14 -6.83
C GLU A 68 6.66 9.79 -6.21
N ILE A 69 5.83 9.00 -6.89
CA ILE A 69 5.61 7.59 -6.60
C ILE A 69 5.87 6.79 -7.87
N CYS A 70 6.59 5.69 -7.75
CA CYS A 70 6.79 4.73 -8.82
C CYS A 70 6.32 3.35 -8.39
N ILE A 71 5.53 2.70 -9.24
CA ILE A 71 5.25 1.26 -9.16
C ILE A 71 5.95 0.63 -10.37
N ASP A 72 6.69 -0.44 -10.13
CA ASP A 72 7.34 -1.25 -11.16
C ASP A 72 6.77 -2.67 -11.01
N ASP A 73 5.61 -2.86 -11.67
CA ASP A 73 4.81 -4.08 -11.54
C ASP A 73 5.57 -5.30 -12.07
N GLY A 74 6.35 -5.12 -13.14
CA GLY A 74 7.20 -6.16 -13.71
C GLY A 74 8.31 -6.66 -12.79
N LYS A 75 8.78 -5.82 -11.85
CA LYS A 75 9.80 -6.18 -10.85
C LYS A 75 9.28 -6.30 -9.43
N LEU A 76 7.96 -6.27 -9.25
CA LEU A 76 7.26 -6.46 -7.98
C LEU A 76 7.73 -5.49 -6.90
N ARG A 77 8.03 -4.25 -7.29
CA ARG A 77 8.61 -3.24 -6.40
C ARG A 77 7.97 -1.89 -6.62
N ALA A 78 8.00 -1.05 -5.59
CA ALA A 78 7.55 0.32 -5.67
C ALA A 78 8.44 1.22 -4.81
N HIS A 79 8.38 2.52 -5.02
CA HIS A 79 9.00 3.48 -4.13
C HIS A 79 8.28 4.82 -4.14
N ILE A 80 8.43 5.56 -3.04
CA ILE A 80 7.99 6.94 -2.89
C ILE A 80 9.22 7.79 -2.65
N VAL A 81 9.33 8.89 -3.38
CA VAL A 81 10.28 9.97 -3.11
C VAL A 81 9.51 11.10 -2.46
N TYR A 82 9.83 11.40 -1.21
CA TYR A 82 9.24 12.53 -0.49
C TYR A 82 9.85 13.85 -0.97
N SER A 83 9.15 14.95 -0.74
CA SER A 83 9.61 16.28 -1.17
C SER A 83 10.94 16.71 -0.55
N GLY A 84 11.28 16.17 0.64
CA GLY A 84 12.60 16.32 1.26
C GLY A 84 13.72 15.45 0.65
N GLY A 85 13.43 14.66 -0.38
CA GLY A 85 14.40 13.80 -1.07
C GLY A 85 14.54 12.39 -0.49
N THR A 86 14.00 12.12 0.70
CA THR A 86 13.99 10.77 1.29
C THR A 86 13.23 9.80 0.40
N LYS A 87 13.78 8.59 0.22
CA LYS A 87 13.16 7.50 -0.55
C LYS A 87 12.68 6.42 0.41
N LYS A 88 11.42 5.99 0.28
CA LYS A 88 10.89 4.78 0.92
C LYS A 88 10.61 3.74 -0.17
N CYS A 89 11.09 2.52 0.02
CA CYS A 89 10.96 1.44 -0.94
C CYS A 89 9.99 0.38 -0.44
N PHE A 90 9.32 -0.28 -1.38
CA PHE A 90 8.33 -1.30 -1.09
C PHE A 90 8.54 -2.49 -2.02
N ARG A 91 8.16 -3.68 -1.53
CA ARG A 91 8.16 -4.90 -2.33
C ARG A 91 6.79 -5.56 -2.22
N ARG A 92 6.31 -6.11 -3.34
CA ARG A 92 5.05 -6.84 -3.35
C ARG A 92 5.20 -8.11 -2.52
N THR A 93 4.40 -8.23 -1.48
CA THR A 93 4.44 -9.33 -0.53
C THR A 93 3.15 -10.14 -0.52
N LYS A 94 2.07 -9.61 -1.11
CA LYS A 94 0.80 -10.32 -1.21
C LYS A 94 0.09 -10.02 -2.52
N ASP A 95 -0.31 -11.10 -3.17
CA ASP A 95 -1.17 -11.10 -4.35
C ASP A 95 -2.41 -11.91 -4.00
N SER A 96 -3.59 -11.33 -4.17
CA SER A 96 -4.85 -12.03 -3.91
C SER A 96 -5.88 -11.67 -4.96
N SER A 97 -6.82 -12.57 -5.23
CA SER A 97 -7.96 -12.27 -6.07
C SER A 97 -9.22 -12.99 -5.64
N LYS A 98 -10.35 -12.36 -5.90
CA LYS A 98 -11.68 -12.94 -5.72
C LYS A 98 -12.57 -12.60 -6.89
N THR A 99 -13.63 -13.38 -7.07
CA THR A 99 -14.72 -12.97 -7.96
C THR A 99 -15.37 -11.70 -7.42
N CYS A 100 -15.77 -10.81 -8.32
CA CYS A 100 -16.47 -9.57 -7.97
C CYS A 100 -17.41 -9.16 -9.10
N GLY A 101 -18.22 -8.12 -8.87
CA GLY A 101 -19.18 -7.62 -9.87
C GLY A 101 -20.49 -8.39 -9.95
N GLY A 102 -20.74 -9.34 -9.03
CA GLY A 102 -21.97 -10.15 -9.02
C GLY A 102 -22.08 -11.09 -10.23
N SER A 103 -23.27 -11.63 -10.44
CA SER A 103 -23.60 -12.42 -11.64
C SER A 103 -23.53 -11.59 -12.93
N GLU A 104 -23.77 -10.29 -12.80
CA GLU A 104 -23.76 -9.28 -13.85
C GLU A 104 -22.35 -9.07 -14.42
N GLY A 105 -21.33 -9.29 -13.59
CA GLY A 105 -19.92 -9.31 -13.99
C GLY A 105 -19.49 -10.60 -14.68
N CYS A 106 -20.41 -11.54 -14.94
CA CYS A 106 -20.11 -12.80 -15.61
C CYS A 106 -20.62 -12.84 -17.05
N TRP A 107 -19.82 -13.40 -17.96
CA TRP A 107 -20.19 -13.64 -19.34
C TRP A 107 -19.72 -15.02 -19.77
N GLN A 108 -20.65 -15.83 -20.30
CA GLN A 108 -20.38 -17.19 -20.77
C GLN A 108 -19.63 -18.06 -19.75
N GLY A 109 -19.99 -17.95 -18.47
CA GLY A 109 -19.37 -18.72 -17.38
C GLY A 109 -18.03 -18.19 -16.87
N VAL A 110 -17.52 -17.09 -17.44
CA VAL A 110 -16.33 -16.40 -16.93
C VAL A 110 -16.77 -15.17 -16.14
N CYS A 111 -16.30 -15.00 -14.90
CA CYS A 111 -16.66 -13.87 -14.05
C CYS A 111 -15.51 -12.88 -13.89
N GLN A 112 -15.86 -11.62 -13.65
CA GLN A 112 -14.92 -10.59 -13.22
C GLN A 112 -14.16 -11.01 -11.97
N ARG A 113 -12.88 -10.63 -11.94
CA ARG A 113 -11.95 -10.82 -10.84
C ARG A 113 -11.43 -9.48 -10.35
N CYS A 114 -11.45 -9.31 -9.04
CA CYS A 114 -10.84 -8.20 -8.35
C CYS A 114 -9.57 -8.72 -7.70
N TRP A 115 -8.45 -8.14 -8.10
CA TRP A 115 -7.12 -8.41 -7.60
C TRP A 115 -6.74 -7.34 -6.59
N THR A 116 -6.00 -7.74 -5.56
CA THR A 116 -5.33 -6.85 -4.63
C THR A 116 -3.88 -7.25 -4.54
N TYR A 117 -3.02 -6.29 -4.83
CA TYR A 117 -1.56 -6.37 -4.72
C TYR A 117 -1.11 -5.48 -3.57
N VAL A 118 -0.42 -6.05 -2.59
CA VAL A 118 0.09 -5.31 -1.43
C VAL A 118 1.60 -5.24 -1.50
N TYR A 119 2.12 -4.02 -1.46
CA TYR A 119 3.53 -3.70 -1.39
C TYR A 119 3.84 -3.18 0.00
N THR A 120 4.64 -3.91 0.77
CA THR A 120 5.05 -3.51 2.12
C THR A 120 6.45 -2.93 2.10
N GLU A 121 6.77 -2.11 3.10
CA GLU A 121 8.07 -1.48 3.23
C GLU A 121 9.22 -2.50 3.15
N ALA A 122 10.27 -2.12 2.42
CA ALA A 122 11.48 -2.90 2.22
C ALA A 122 12.70 -1.98 2.15
N LYS A 123 13.89 -2.53 2.41
CA LYS A 123 15.15 -1.81 2.20
C LYS A 123 15.29 -1.40 0.73
N CYS A 124 15.69 -0.16 0.49
CA CYS A 124 16.02 0.33 -0.85
C CYS A 124 17.34 -0.28 -1.34
N THR A 125 17.26 -1.32 -2.17
CA THR A 125 18.44 -1.94 -2.80
C THR A 125 18.50 -1.69 -4.30
N TRP A 126 17.72 -0.72 -4.79
CA TRP A 126 17.60 -0.35 -6.20
C TRP A 126 17.21 1.13 -6.37
#